data_AF-A0A7Y2GKR1-F1
#
_entry.id   AF-A0A7Y2GKR1-F1
#
_cell.length_a   1.000
_cell.length_b   1.000
_cell.length_c   1.000
_cell.angle_alpha   90.00
_cell.angle_beta   90.00
_cell.angle_gamma   90.00
#
_symmetry.space_group_name_H-M   'P 1'
#
loop_
_entity.id
_entity.type
_entity.pdbx_description
1 polymer ?
#
loop_
_entity_poly.entity_id
_entity_poly.type
_entity_poly.pdbx_seq_one_letter_code
_entity_poly.pdbx_strand_id
1 'polypeptide(L)'
;VRVNSVQPGLVATEIVSPITGGSALLDDYLPQIPLGRVGEPEEIAEMVRFLIGPESSWITGQALAVDGGQNLRRGADYGELVRAFGDDPLDGLLS
;
A
#
# COMPACT_ATOMS: atom_id res chain seq x y z
N VAL A 1 -18.19 -11.91 17.39
CA VAL A 1 -17.13 -10.95 17.04
C VAL A 1 -16.47 -11.44 15.77
N ARG A 2 -16.32 -10.58 14.75
CA ARG A 2 -15.66 -10.90 13.47
C ARG A 2 -14.33 -10.16 13.42
N VAL A 3 -13.32 -10.74 12.77
CA VAL A 3 -11.99 -10.14 12.62
C VAL A 3 -11.58 -10.26 11.15
N ASN A 4 -11.20 -9.17 10.53
CA ASN A 4 -10.71 -9.11 9.15
C ASN A 4 -9.58 -8.09 9.06
N SER A 5 -8.75 -8.20 8.03
CA SER A 5 -7.69 -7.25 7.69
C SER A 5 -8.03 -6.54 6.38
N VAL A 6 -7.80 -5.23 6.34
CA VAL A 6 -7.81 -4.43 5.12
C VAL A 6 -6.36 -4.13 4.78
N GLN A 7 -5.96 -4.39 3.54
CA GLN A 7 -4.59 -4.21 3.04
C GLN A 7 -4.58 -3.14 1.95
N PRO A 8 -4.36 -1.86 2.32
CA PRO A 8 -4.30 -0.76 1.36
C PRO A 8 -3.10 -0.89 0.42
N GLY A 9 -3.28 -0.44 -0.82
CA GLY A 9 -2.18 -0.14 -1.76
C GLY A 9 -1.57 1.24 -1.52
N LEU A 10 -1.09 1.88 -2.59
CA LEU A 10 -0.67 3.29 -2.52
C LEU A 10 -1.90 4.20 -2.43
N VAL A 11 -2.05 4.90 -1.30
CA VAL A 11 -3.19 5.77 -1.00
C VAL A 11 -2.73 7.20 -0.74
N ALA A 12 -3.38 8.19 -1.35
CA ALA A 12 -3.04 9.60 -1.27
C ALA A 12 -3.24 10.18 0.15
N THR A 13 -2.20 10.07 0.98
CA THR A 13 -2.16 10.60 2.35
C THR A 13 -0.91 11.47 2.52
N GLU A 14 -0.92 12.37 3.52
CA GLU A 14 0.20 13.27 3.78
C GLU A 14 1.54 12.52 3.95
N ILE A 15 1.51 11.35 4.60
CA ILE A 15 2.71 10.54 4.86
C ILE A 15 3.40 10.02 3.60
N VAL A 16 2.64 9.78 2.51
CA VAL A 16 3.20 9.32 1.23
C VAL A 16 3.26 10.41 0.17
N SER A 17 2.95 11.67 0.53
CA SER A 17 3.03 12.81 -0.38
C SER A 17 4.40 13.00 -1.08
N PRO A 18 5.56 12.66 -0.48
CA PRO A 18 6.84 12.71 -1.20
C PRO A 18 6.92 11.67 -2.34
N ILE A 19 6.15 10.58 -2.25
CA ILE A 19 6.08 9.55 -3.28
C ILE A 19 5.08 9.97 -4.34
N THR A 20 3.85 10.30 -3.93
CA THR A 20 2.73 10.60 -4.83
C THR A 20 2.85 11.95 -5.55
N GLY A 21 3.76 12.82 -5.13
CA GLY A 21 4.05 14.12 -5.76
C GLY A 21 4.90 14.09 -7.04
N GLY A 22 4.98 12.96 -7.75
CA GLY A 22 5.75 12.83 -9.00
C GLY A 22 7.18 12.32 -8.83
N SER A 23 7.39 11.41 -7.88
CA SER A 23 8.69 10.75 -7.68
C SER A 23 8.96 9.65 -8.72
N ALA A 24 10.24 9.33 -8.97
CA ALA A 24 10.62 8.16 -9.78
C ALA A 24 10.03 6.84 -9.20
N LEU A 25 9.81 6.80 -7.89
CA LEU A 25 9.16 5.69 -7.22
C LEU A 25 7.69 5.55 -7.63
N LEU A 26 6.97 6.66 -7.81
CA LEU A 26 5.58 6.65 -8.31
C LEU A 26 5.52 6.18 -9.76
N ASP A 27 6.47 6.62 -10.60
CA ASP A 27 6.57 6.18 -12.00
C ASP A 27 6.81 4.68 -12.12
N ASP A 28 7.54 4.08 -11.17
CA ASP A 28 7.70 2.63 -11.05
C ASP A 28 6.42 1.93 -10.52
N TYR A 29 5.75 2.55 -9.54
CA TYR A 29 4.59 1.99 -8.86
C TYR A 29 3.32 1.97 -9.71
N LEU A 30 3.02 3.07 -10.42
CA LEU A 30 1.76 3.24 -11.17
C LEU A 30 1.50 2.13 -12.19
N PRO A 31 2.49 1.68 -13.01
CA PRO A 31 2.32 0.54 -13.90
C PRO A 31 2.02 -0.78 -13.19
N GLN A 32 2.32 -0.89 -11.89
CA GLN A 32 2.01 -2.08 -11.09
C GLN A 32 0.59 -2.06 -10.52
N ILE A 33 -0.17 -0.97 -10.67
CA ILE A 33 -1.56 -0.86 -10.26
C ILE A 33 -2.44 -1.07 -11.50
N PRO A 34 -3.15 -2.21 -11.65
CA PRO A 34 -4.05 -2.46 -12.78
C PRO A 34 -5.09 -1.35 -13.05
N LEU A 35 -5.61 -0.70 -12.01
CA LEU A 35 -6.52 0.45 -12.17
C LEU A 35 -5.81 1.75 -12.57
N GLY A 36 -4.47 1.77 -12.63
CA GLY A 36 -3.67 2.85 -13.20
C GLY A 36 -3.67 4.16 -12.41
N ARG A 37 -4.09 4.14 -11.14
CA ARG A 37 -4.13 5.34 -10.29
C ARG A 37 -3.83 5.04 -8.82
N VAL A 38 -3.45 6.08 -8.09
CA VAL A 38 -3.39 6.09 -6.63
C VAL A 38 -4.82 5.99 -6.07
N GLY A 39 -4.97 5.27 -4.95
CA GLY A 39 -6.22 5.18 -4.22
C GLY A 39 -6.48 6.41 -3.34
N GLU A 40 -7.73 6.65 -3.00
CA GLU A 40 -8.12 7.69 -2.06
C GLU A 40 -8.44 7.10 -0.67
N PRO A 41 -8.22 7.84 0.43
CA PRO A 41 -8.54 7.37 1.78
C PRO A 41 -9.99 6.88 1.95
N GLU A 42 -10.93 7.50 1.23
CA GLU A 42 -12.34 7.16 1.22
C GLU A 42 -12.58 5.72 0.73
N GLU A 43 -11.77 5.21 -0.19
CA GLU A 43 -11.90 3.83 -0.69
C GLU A 43 -11.55 2.80 0.38
N ILE A 44 -10.60 3.12 1.26
CA ILE A 44 -10.28 2.31 2.44
C ILE A 44 -11.40 2.41 3.47
N ALA A 45 -11.91 3.61 3.71
CA ALA A 45 -13.01 3.85 4.64
C ALA A 45 -14.28 3.09 4.25
N GLU A 46 -14.63 3.08 2.96
CA GLU A 46 -15.79 2.33 2.45
C GLU A 46 -15.65 0.81 2.65
N MET A 47 -14.45 0.26 2.47
CA MET A 47 -14.21 -1.15 2.76
C MET A 47 -14.34 -1.46 4.26
N VAL A 48 -13.78 -0.61 5.11
CA VAL A 48 -13.95 -0.75 6.57
C VAL A 48 -15.43 -0.66 6.95
N ARG A 49 -16.18 0.29 6.39
CA ARG A 49 -17.63 0.46 6.60
C ARG A 49 -18.38 -0.82 6.24
N PHE A 50 -18.09 -1.43 5.09
CA PHE A 50 -18.67 -2.71 4.69
C PHE A 50 -18.33 -3.83 5.69
N LEU A 51 -17.07 -3.93 6.10
CA LEU A 51 -16.61 -4.99 7.02
C LEU A 51 -17.15 -4.85 8.44
N ILE A 52 -17.51 -3.66 8.90
CA ILE A 52 -18.20 -3.47 10.19
C ILE A 52 -19.73 -3.56 10.06
N GLY A 53 -20.27 -3.42 8.84
CA GLY A 53 -21.69 -3.46 8.53
C GLY A 53 -22.32 -4.87 8.57
N PRO A 54 -23.67 -4.95 8.55
CA PRO A 54 -24.41 -6.21 8.53
C PRO A 54 -24.19 -7.05 7.25
N GLU A 55 -23.80 -6.40 6.15
CA GLU A 55 -23.55 -7.04 4.84
C GLU A 55 -22.39 -8.04 4.90
N SER A 56 -21.49 -7.89 5.87
CA SER A 56 -20.34 -8.78 6.09
C SER A 56 -20.54 -9.78 7.23
N SER A 57 -21.80 -10.03 7.62
CA SER A 57 -22.15 -10.91 8.76
C SER A 57 -21.59 -12.34 8.66
N TRP A 58 -21.35 -12.84 7.45
CA TRP A 58 -20.75 -14.16 7.20
C TRP A 58 -19.28 -14.10 6.74
N ILE A 59 -18.60 -12.95 6.93
CA ILE A 59 -17.21 -12.73 6.51
C ILE A 59 -16.34 -12.48 7.75
N THR A 60 -15.44 -13.41 8.03
CA THR A 60 -14.40 -13.31 9.07
C THR A 60 -13.15 -14.08 8.66
N GLY A 61 -12.00 -13.71 9.22
CA GLY A 61 -10.69 -14.34 8.97
C GLY A 61 -10.07 -13.98 7.63
N GLN A 62 -10.57 -12.95 6.95
CA GLN A 62 -10.10 -12.56 5.62
C GLN A 62 -9.04 -11.46 5.69
N ALA A 63 -8.11 -11.48 4.75
CA ALA A 63 -7.22 -10.38 4.42
C ALA A 63 -7.59 -9.87 3.02
N LEU A 64 -8.09 -8.64 2.96
CA LEU A 64 -8.72 -8.10 1.76
C LEU A 64 -7.88 -6.93 1.24
N ALA A 65 -7.32 -7.12 0.05
CA ALA A 65 -6.59 -6.09 -0.66
C ALA A 65 -7.54 -5.00 -1.16
N VAL A 66 -7.19 -3.75 -0.91
CA VAL A 66 -7.86 -2.54 -1.41
C VAL A 66 -6.79 -1.65 -2.02
N ASP A 67 -6.30 -2.08 -3.18
CA ASP A 67 -5.01 -1.63 -3.72
C ASP A 67 -5.03 -1.43 -5.24
N GLY A 68 -6.22 -1.37 -5.85
CA GLY A 68 -6.36 -1.26 -7.30
C GLY A 68 -5.80 -2.46 -8.08
N GLY A 69 -5.60 -3.60 -7.42
CA GLY A 69 -5.03 -4.84 -7.97
C GLY A 69 -3.50 -4.92 -7.88
N GLN A 70 -2.85 -4.04 -7.12
CA GLN A 70 -1.40 -4.00 -6.99
C GLN A 70 -0.81 -5.34 -6.50
N ASN A 71 -1.48 -6.03 -5.57
CA ASN A 71 -1.04 -7.33 -5.04
C ASN A 71 -0.94 -8.45 -6.08
N LEU A 72 -1.51 -8.26 -7.27
CA LEU A 72 -1.40 -9.20 -8.40
C LEU A 72 -0.12 -8.97 -9.24
N ARG A 73 0.62 -7.91 -8.94
CA ARG A 73 1.89 -7.55 -9.59
C ARG A 73 3.01 -7.46 -8.54
N ARG A 74 4.12 -6.81 -8.86
CA ARG A 74 5.23 -6.60 -7.91
C ARG A 74 5.02 -5.32 -7.09
N GLY A 75 5.72 -5.24 -5.96
CA GLY A 75 5.87 -3.98 -5.20
C GLY A 75 6.82 -2.98 -5.88
N ALA A 76 7.02 -1.83 -5.24
CA ALA A 76 8.00 -0.83 -5.65
C ALA A 76 9.38 -1.45 -5.69
N ASP A 77 10.14 -1.00 -6.67
CA ASP A 77 11.58 -0.99 -6.51
C ASP A 77 12.00 0.17 -5.59
N TYR A 78 12.27 -0.16 -4.33
CA TYR A 78 12.87 0.78 -3.37
C TYR A 78 14.41 0.85 -3.49
N GLY A 79 15.02 0.22 -4.48
CA GLY A 79 16.47 0.11 -4.60
C GLY A 79 17.20 1.46 -4.59
N GLU A 80 16.68 2.47 -5.28
CA GLU A 80 17.23 3.84 -5.24
C GLU A 80 17.11 4.47 -3.85
N LEU A 81 15.98 4.26 -3.17
CA LEU A 81 15.77 4.73 -1.80
C LEU A 81 16.75 4.04 -0.83
N VAL A 82 16.91 2.72 -0.95
CA VAL A 82 17.82 1.93 -0.11
C VAL A 82 19.28 2.35 -0.34
N ARG A 83 19.71 2.53 -1.59
CA ARG A 83 21.07 3.03 -1.92
C ARG A 83 21.34 4.40 -1.30
N ALA A 84 20.33 5.28 -1.27
CA ALA A 84 20.46 6.60 -0.64
C ALA A 84 20.66 6.51 0.88
N PHE A 85 20.27 5.40 1.51
CA PHE A 85 20.52 5.11 2.93
C PHE A 85 21.78 4.27 3.19
N GLY A 86 22.53 3.89 2.13
CA GLY A 86 23.74 3.07 2.19
C GLY A 86 23.48 1.60 1.83
N ASP A 87 24.45 0.98 1.15
CA ASP A 87 24.34 -0.40 0.65
C ASP A 87 24.45 -1.49 1.74
N ASP A 88 24.72 -1.12 2.99
CA ASP A 88 24.82 -2.04 4.12
C ASP A 88 24.07 -1.50 5.37
N PRO A 89 22.97 -2.14 5.82
CA PRO A 89 22.30 -1.78 7.07
C PRO A 89 23.15 -2.02 8.33
N LEU A 90 24.32 -2.68 8.23
CA LEU A 90 25.18 -3.08 9.36
C LEU A 90 26.55 -2.38 9.39
N ASP A 91 26.92 -1.60 8.37
CA ASP A 91 28.25 -0.95 8.29
C ASP A 91 28.50 0.04 9.44
N GLY A 92 27.44 0.64 9.99
CA GLY A 92 27.52 1.54 11.15
C GLY A 92 27.59 0.85 12.52
N LEU A 93 27.46 -0.48 12.59
CA LEU A 93 27.43 -1.24 13.86
C LEU A 93 28.79 -1.90 14.20
N LEU A 94 29.69 -1.99 13.22
CA LEU A 94 31.02 -2.60 13.37
C LEU A 94 32.17 -1.63 13.08
N SER A 95 31.90 -0.32 12.97
CA SER A 95 32.90 0.75 13.03
C SER A 95 32.86 1.49 14.37
#